data_AF-A0A8K1G0A7-F1
#
_entry.id   AF-A0A8K1G0A7-F1
#
_cell.length_a   1.000
_cell.length_b   1.000
_cell.length_c   1.000
_cell.angle_alpha   90.00
_cell.angle_beta   90.00
_cell.angle_gamma   90.00
#
_symmetry.space_group_name_H-M   'P 1'
#
loop_
_entity.id
_entity.type
_entity.pdbx_description
1 polymer ?
#
loop_
_entity_poly.entity_id
_entity_poly.type
_entity_poly.pdbx_seq_one_letter_code
_entity_poly.pdbx_strand_id
1 'polypeptide(L)'
;MAGRAAALLVAVLGAGAAGLSLEPVVWHTGNRRFLEAGGYVLYPQIGDRLDLVCPGGGAYEYYKLYLVGGAQARRCQVPPAPTLLLTCDRPQRDVRFTIKFQEFSPNLWGHEFRRQHDYYIISEP
;
A
#
# COMPACT_ATOMS: atom_id res chain seq x y z
N MET A 1 8.06 54.36 -21.73
CA MET A 1 9.01 53.30 -21.36
C MET A 1 8.64 52.82 -19.97
N ALA A 2 7.78 51.80 -19.87
CA ALA A 2 7.33 51.26 -18.58
C ALA A 2 8.27 50.12 -18.17
N GLY A 3 8.97 50.30 -17.05
CA GLY A 3 9.93 49.36 -16.50
C GLY A 3 9.25 48.06 -16.09
N ARG A 4 9.79 46.93 -16.58
CA ARG A 4 9.37 45.59 -16.19
C ARG A 4 9.79 45.34 -14.74
N ALA A 5 8.83 45.24 -13.83
CA ALA A 5 9.06 44.74 -12.49
C ALA A 5 9.46 43.27 -12.55
N ALA A 6 10.64 42.93 -12.02
CA ALA A 6 11.04 41.55 -11.81
C ALA A 6 10.45 41.09 -10.47
N ALA A 7 9.51 40.14 -10.52
CA ALA A 7 9.02 39.47 -9.32
C ALA A 7 9.94 38.27 -9.03
N LEU A 8 10.66 38.31 -7.91
CA LEU A 8 11.43 37.17 -7.41
C LEU A 8 10.52 36.33 -6.53
N LEU A 9 10.08 35.17 -7.03
CA LEU A 9 9.28 34.22 -6.27
C LEU A 9 10.22 33.29 -5.49
N VAL A 10 10.51 33.65 -4.23
CA VAL A 10 11.23 32.74 -3.32
C VAL A 10 10.20 31.78 -2.73
N ALA A 11 10.01 30.64 -3.38
CA ALA A 11 9.29 29.53 -2.79
C ALA A 11 10.19 28.87 -1.73
N VAL A 12 10.04 29.25 -0.46
CA VAL A 12 10.53 28.44 0.64
C VAL A 12 9.59 27.25 0.75
N LEU A 13 9.90 26.19 0.01
CA LEU A 13 9.27 24.88 0.20
C LEU A 13 9.70 24.38 1.58
N GLY A 14 8.87 24.63 2.59
CA GLY A 14 8.96 23.91 3.85
C GLY A 14 8.88 22.42 3.55
N ALA A 15 9.94 21.68 3.88
CA ALA A 15 10.04 20.25 3.66
C ALA A 15 9.09 19.47 4.59
N GLY A 16 7.79 19.57 4.34
CA GLY A 16 6.87 18.49 4.65
C GLY A 16 6.90 17.56 3.45
N ALA A 17 7.54 16.40 3.56
CA ALA A 17 7.33 15.32 2.61
C ALA A 17 5.85 14.90 2.74
N ALA A 18 4.97 15.58 2.00
CA ALA A 18 3.59 15.16 1.84
C ALA A 18 3.65 13.87 1.03
N GLY A 19 3.63 12.73 1.74
CA GLY A 19 3.71 11.44 1.09
C GLY A 19 2.61 11.28 0.04
N LEU A 20 2.97 10.62 -1.06
CA LEU A 20 2.11 10.42 -2.22
C LEU A 20 1.04 9.39 -1.90
N SER A 21 -0.17 9.55 -2.46
CA SER A 21 -1.09 8.43 -2.60
C SER A 21 -0.70 7.65 -3.86
N LEU A 22 -0.20 6.44 -3.67
CA LEU A 22 0.17 5.52 -4.75
C LEU A 22 -1.08 4.95 -5.43
N GLU A 23 -0.94 4.44 -6.66
CA GLU A 23 -2.01 3.73 -7.34
C GLU A 23 -2.52 2.53 -6.49
N PRO A 24 -3.84 2.40 -6.29
CA PRO A 24 -4.40 1.29 -5.53
C PRO A 24 -4.07 -0.09 -6.13
N VAL A 25 -3.79 -1.06 -5.26
CA VAL A 25 -3.64 -2.47 -5.65
C VAL A 25 -5.01 -3.12 -5.59
N VAL A 26 -5.58 -3.43 -6.76
CA VAL A 26 -6.84 -4.18 -6.85
C VAL A 26 -6.52 -5.68 -6.75
N TRP A 27 -7.01 -6.33 -5.70
CA TRP A 27 -6.68 -7.71 -5.35
C TRP A 27 -7.70 -8.69 -5.94
N HIS A 28 -7.38 -9.24 -7.10
CA HIS A 28 -8.13 -10.33 -7.72
C HIS A 28 -7.26 -11.07 -8.74
N THR A 29 -7.60 -12.32 -9.07
CA THR A 29 -6.81 -13.18 -9.99
C THR A 29 -6.68 -12.61 -11.40
N GLY A 30 -7.66 -11.81 -11.83
CA GLY A 30 -7.66 -11.13 -13.13
C GLY A 30 -6.72 -9.93 -13.24
N ASN A 31 -6.12 -9.46 -12.14
CA ASN A 31 -5.19 -8.34 -12.19
C ASN A 31 -3.84 -8.79 -12.75
N ARG A 32 -3.60 -8.41 -14.02
CA ARG A 32 -2.42 -8.83 -14.80
C ARG A 32 -1.09 -8.37 -14.19
N ARG A 33 -1.08 -7.36 -13.31
CA ARG A 33 0.13 -6.92 -12.60
C ARG A 33 0.73 -8.02 -11.72
N PHE A 34 -0.09 -8.94 -11.19
CA PHE A 34 0.42 -10.09 -10.43
C PHE A 34 1.09 -11.16 -11.30
N LEU A 35 0.85 -11.14 -12.63
CA LEU A 35 1.41 -12.10 -13.59
C LEU A 35 2.77 -11.67 -14.16
N GLU A 36 3.26 -10.48 -13.79
CA GLU A 36 4.60 -10.03 -14.18
C GLU A 36 5.68 -10.91 -13.52
N ALA A 37 6.85 -11.06 -14.17
CA ALA A 37 7.87 -12.06 -13.80
C ALA A 37 8.42 -11.97 -12.36
N GLY A 38 8.17 -10.86 -11.65
CA GLY A 38 8.55 -10.64 -10.25
C GLY A 38 7.37 -10.49 -9.28
N GLY A 39 6.13 -10.68 -9.75
CA GLY A 39 4.91 -10.32 -9.03
C GLY A 39 4.68 -8.80 -8.97
N TYR A 40 3.76 -8.38 -8.11
CA TYR A 40 3.40 -6.97 -7.94
C TYR A 40 4.38 -6.28 -6.98
N VAL A 41 5.44 -5.65 -7.51
CA VAL A 41 6.48 -4.99 -6.71
C VAL A 41 6.28 -3.47 -6.71
N LEU A 42 6.38 -2.86 -5.52
CA LEU A 42 6.27 -1.41 -5.29
C LEU A 42 7.45 -0.91 -4.46
N TYR A 43 7.83 0.36 -4.65
CA TYR A 43 8.92 1.04 -3.92
C TYR A 43 8.41 2.29 -3.16
N PRO A 44 7.48 2.12 -2.21
CA PRO A 44 6.90 3.22 -1.46
C PRO A 44 7.96 3.95 -0.62
N GLN A 45 7.78 5.26 -0.46
CA GLN A 45 8.59 6.09 0.44
C GLN A 45 7.87 6.31 1.77
N ILE A 46 8.64 6.62 2.82
CA ILE A 46 8.06 7.01 4.12
C ILE A 46 7.21 8.27 3.93
N GLY A 47 5.97 8.20 4.40
CA GLY A 47 4.92 9.19 4.23
C GLY A 47 3.83 8.73 3.27
N ASP A 48 4.16 7.87 2.30
CA ASP A 48 3.24 7.47 1.23
C ASP A 48 2.06 6.68 1.78
N ARG A 49 1.00 6.62 0.98
CA ARG A 49 -0.20 5.83 1.24
C ARG A 49 -0.47 4.88 0.09
N LEU A 50 -0.93 3.68 0.41
CA LEU A 50 -1.32 2.65 -0.55
C LEU A 50 -2.66 2.05 -0.16
N ASP A 51 -3.60 2.05 -1.09
CA ASP A 51 -4.88 1.37 -0.93
C ASP A 51 -4.77 -0.07 -1.46
N LEU A 52 -5.12 -1.05 -0.62
CA LEU A 52 -5.45 -2.41 -1.04
C LEU A 52 -6.96 -2.49 -1.23
N VAL A 53 -7.43 -2.95 -2.39
CA VAL A 53 -8.85 -2.93 -2.74
C VAL A 53 -9.30 -4.33 -3.16
N CYS A 54 -10.31 -4.86 -2.51
CA CYS A 54 -11.05 -6.03 -2.97
C CYS A 54 -12.34 -5.57 -3.67
N PRO A 55 -12.45 -5.74 -5.00
CA PRO A 55 -13.58 -5.25 -5.76
C PRO A 55 -14.84 -6.07 -5.45
N GLY A 56 -15.98 -5.40 -5.27
CA GLY A 56 -17.29 -6.05 -5.18
C GLY A 56 -17.81 -6.51 -6.55
N GLY A 57 -18.91 -7.26 -6.56
CA GLY A 57 -19.65 -7.62 -7.78
C GLY A 57 -19.77 -9.12 -8.06
N GLY A 58 -20.18 -9.45 -9.29
CA GLY A 58 -20.60 -10.80 -9.67
C GLY A 58 -19.49 -11.86 -9.76
N ALA A 59 -18.22 -11.44 -9.86
CA ALA A 59 -17.05 -12.30 -9.85
C ALA A 59 -16.21 -12.04 -8.58
N TYR A 60 -16.87 -11.99 -7.42
CA TYR A 60 -16.20 -11.73 -6.15
C TYR A 60 -15.30 -12.88 -5.76
N GLU A 61 -14.11 -12.54 -5.28
CA GLU A 61 -13.13 -13.49 -4.78
C GLU A 61 -12.88 -13.24 -3.28
N TYR A 62 -12.93 -14.31 -2.50
CA TYR A 62 -12.77 -14.25 -1.05
C TYR A 62 -11.31 -14.43 -0.69
N TYR A 63 -10.77 -13.49 0.09
CA TYR A 63 -9.37 -13.46 0.50
C TYR A 63 -9.20 -12.89 1.90
N LYS A 64 -8.13 -13.32 2.56
CA LYS A 64 -7.55 -12.59 3.69
C LYS A 64 -6.13 -12.17 3.33
N LEU A 65 -5.84 -10.88 3.46
CA LEU A 65 -4.54 -10.30 3.14
C LEU A 65 -3.70 -10.15 4.40
N TYR A 66 -2.50 -10.71 4.39
CA TYR A 66 -1.60 -10.72 5.53
C TYR A 66 -0.28 -10.03 5.19
N LEU A 67 0.20 -9.20 6.11
CA LEU A 67 1.57 -8.71 6.11
C LEU A 67 2.47 -9.78 6.72
N VAL A 68 3.49 -10.20 5.97
CA VAL A 68 4.41 -11.28 6.37
C VAL A 68 5.86 -10.90 6.09
N GLY A 69 6.78 -11.63 6.74
CA GLY A 69 8.20 -11.54 6.45
C GLY A 69 8.58 -12.26 5.14
N GLY A 70 9.77 -11.96 4.60
CA GLY A 70 10.20 -12.51 3.32
C GLY A 70 10.37 -14.03 3.29
N ALA A 71 10.70 -14.67 4.42
CA ALA A 71 10.80 -16.12 4.50
C ALA A 71 9.43 -16.81 4.36
N GLN A 72 8.41 -16.22 4.99
CA GLN A 72 7.01 -16.65 4.92
C GLN A 72 6.44 -16.43 3.52
N ALA A 73 6.69 -15.27 2.92
CA ALA A 73 6.28 -14.95 1.57
C ALA A 73 6.85 -15.94 0.53
N ARG A 74 8.14 -16.26 0.63
CA ARG A 74 8.80 -17.24 -0.26
C ARG A 74 8.22 -18.66 -0.14
N ARG A 75 7.64 -19.01 1.01
CA ARG A 75 7.00 -20.31 1.24
C ARG A 75 5.49 -20.28 1.02
N CYS A 76 4.91 -19.12 0.72
CA CYS A 76 3.47 -18.90 0.68
C CYS A 76 2.76 -19.38 1.96
N GLN A 77 3.31 -19.03 3.13
CA GLN A 77 2.81 -19.50 4.43
C GLN A 77 2.48 -18.34 5.36
N VAL A 78 1.28 -18.36 5.93
CA VAL A 78 0.86 -17.40 6.96
C VAL A 78 1.43 -17.85 8.33
N PRO A 79 2.11 -16.97 9.08
CA PRO A 79 2.63 -17.34 10.41
C PRO A 79 1.48 -17.53 11.42
N PRO A 80 1.69 -18.28 12.52
CA PRO A 80 0.63 -18.58 13.50
C PRO A 80 -0.04 -17.36 14.15
N ALA A 81 0.69 -16.25 14.27
CA ALA A 81 0.17 -14.96 14.72
C ALA A 81 0.42 -13.91 13.62
N PRO A 82 -0.42 -13.88 12.57
CA PRO A 82 -0.18 -13.04 11.43
C PRO A 82 -0.74 -11.64 11.61
N THR A 83 -0.17 -10.69 10.89
CA THR A 83 -0.70 -9.34 10.80
C THR A 83 -1.72 -9.27 9.67
N LEU A 84 -3.01 -9.35 10.02
CA LEU A 84 -4.13 -9.24 9.07
C LEU A 84 -4.33 -7.77 8.65
N LEU A 85 -4.31 -7.50 7.35
CA LEU A 85 -4.50 -6.16 6.77
C LEU A 85 -5.94 -5.94 6.31
N LEU A 86 -6.49 -6.88 5.56
CA LEU A 86 -7.82 -6.76 4.95
C LEU A 86 -8.48 -8.14 4.85
N THR A 87 -9.77 -8.19 5.15
CA THR A 87 -10.63 -9.36 4.90
C THR A 87 -11.63 -9.01 3.81
N CYS A 88 -11.66 -9.82 2.76
CA CYS A 88 -12.54 -9.67 1.61
C CYS A 88 -13.72 -10.64 1.77
N ASP A 89 -14.72 -10.20 2.53
CA ASP A 89 -15.92 -10.96 2.90
C ASP A 89 -17.24 -10.31 2.44
N ARG A 90 -17.15 -9.21 1.67
CA ARG A 90 -18.28 -8.34 1.34
C ARG A 90 -18.49 -8.27 -0.17
N PRO A 91 -19.19 -9.24 -0.79
CA PRO A 91 -19.38 -9.26 -2.25
C PRO A 91 -20.20 -8.10 -2.80
N GLN A 92 -21.00 -7.43 -1.97
CA GLN A 92 -21.93 -6.38 -2.41
C GLN A 92 -21.27 -4.98 -2.55
N ARG A 93 -20.03 -4.80 -2.10
CA ARG A 93 -19.35 -3.50 -2.15
C ARG A 93 -17.84 -3.66 -2.16
N ASP A 94 -17.16 -2.66 -2.69
CA ASP A 94 -15.71 -2.57 -2.57
C ASP A 94 -15.30 -2.43 -1.10
N VAL A 95 -14.32 -3.21 -0.70
CA VAL A 95 -13.67 -3.12 0.60
C VAL A 95 -12.21 -2.72 0.39
N ARG A 96 -11.72 -1.77 1.19
CA ARG A 96 -10.36 -1.26 1.07
C ARG A 96 -9.68 -1.08 2.41
N PHE A 97 -8.36 -1.20 2.40
CA PHE A 97 -7.49 -0.87 3.52
C PHE A 97 -6.38 0.05 3.04
N THR A 98 -6.17 1.17 3.73
CA THR A 98 -5.12 2.13 3.40
C THR A 98 -3.92 1.91 4.31
N ILE A 99 -2.81 1.46 3.74
CA ILE A 99 -1.51 1.44 4.39
C ILE A 99 -0.93 2.85 4.34
N LYS A 100 -0.38 3.32 5.45
CA LYS A 100 0.50 4.49 5.48
C LYS A 100 1.90 4.02 5.86
N PHE A 101 2.87 4.27 4.98
CA PHE A 101 4.26 3.91 5.24
C PHE A 101 4.86 4.92 6.23
N GLN A 102 4.91 4.55 7.50
CA GLN A 102 5.40 5.43 8.57
C GLN A 102 6.25 4.62 9.54
N GLU A 103 7.32 5.23 10.06
CA GLU A 103 8.24 4.57 10.99
C GLU A 103 7.64 4.43 12.40
N PHE A 104 6.74 5.34 12.79
CA PHE A 104 6.04 5.29 14.06
C PHE A 104 4.54 5.32 13.81
N SER A 105 3.81 4.36 14.39
CA SER A 105 2.37 4.41 14.39
C SER A 105 1.83 4.79 15.77
N PRO A 106 0.98 5.82 15.88
CA PRO A 106 0.32 6.14 17.15
C PRO A 106 -0.73 5.09 17.54
N ASN A 107 -1.05 4.14 16.66
CA ASN A 107 -1.91 3.00 16.95
C ASN A 107 -1.06 1.84 17.51
N LEU A 108 -1.46 1.24 18.63
CA LEU A 108 -0.80 0.08 19.23
C LEU A 108 -0.79 -1.16 18.32
N TRP A 109 -1.69 -1.21 17.34
CA TRP A 109 -1.75 -2.24 16.30
C TRP A 109 -1.31 -1.72 14.92
N GLY A 110 -0.81 -0.49 14.87
CA GLY A 110 -0.40 0.16 13.65
C GLY A 110 0.92 -0.39 13.14
N HIS A 111 0.97 -0.65 11.84
CA HIS A 111 2.16 -1.20 11.22
C HIS A 111 3.24 -0.13 11.11
N GLU A 112 4.44 -0.48 11.55
CA GLU A 112 5.64 0.33 11.44
C GLU A 112 6.47 -0.14 10.26
N PHE A 113 6.74 0.78 9.35
CA PHE A 113 7.53 0.53 8.16
C PHE A 113 8.86 1.27 8.28
N ARG A 114 9.96 0.52 8.20
CA ARG A 114 11.32 1.06 8.24
C ARG A 114 11.86 1.20 6.84
N ARG A 115 12.68 2.23 6.64
CA ARG A 115 13.46 2.38 5.41
C ARG A 115 14.37 1.17 5.21
N GLN A 116 14.62 0.85 3.94
CA GLN A 116 15.54 -0.24 3.55
C GLN A 116 15.15 -1.61 4.13
N HIS A 117 13.85 -1.85 4.28
CA HIS A 117 13.32 -3.13 4.71
C HIS A 117 12.25 -3.60 3.73
N ASP A 118 12.30 -4.88 3.37
CA ASP A 118 11.35 -5.48 2.45
C ASP A 118 10.16 -6.05 3.22
N TYR A 119 8.96 -5.71 2.75
CA TYR A 119 7.69 -6.14 3.31
C TYR A 119 6.88 -6.87 2.24
N TYR A 120 6.15 -7.91 2.65
CA TYR A 120 5.43 -8.77 1.72
C TYR A 120 3.98 -8.91 2.16
N ILE A 121 3.07 -8.83 1.19
CA ILE A 121 1.65 -9.06 1.40
C ILE A 121 1.27 -10.32 0.63
N ILE A 122 0.69 -11.30 1.32
CA ILE A 122 0.21 -12.54 0.72
C ILE A 122 -1.27 -12.73 1.03
N SER A 123 -1.96 -13.51 0.20
CA SER A 123 -3.33 -13.94 0.44
C SER A 123 -3.41 -15.41 0.80
N GLU A 124 -4.28 -15.76 1.74
CA GLU A 124 -4.90 -17.08 1.81
C GLU A 124 -6.36 -16.99 1.34
N PRO A 125 -6.86 -18.00 0.61
CA PRO A 125 -8.28 -18.14 0.30
C PRO A 125 -9.13 -18.43 1.54
#